data_AF-A0A314ZI77-F1
#
_entry.id   AF-A0A314ZI77-F1
#
_cell.length_a   1.000
_cell.length_b   1.000
_cell.length_c   1.000
_cell.angle_alpha   90.00
_cell.angle_beta   90.00
_cell.angle_gamma   90.00
#
_symmetry.space_group_name_H-M   'P 1'
#
loop_
_entity.id
_entity.type
_entity.pdbx_description
1 polymer ?
#
loop_
_entity_poly.entity_id
_entity_poly.type
_entity_poly.pdbx_seq_one_letter_code
_entity_poly.pdbx_strand_id
1 'polypeptide(L)' 'MGPNSLLKHVLRNYCTRNSLLYESKRFLDNGNRVRQNHTPADLGMEDGDAIDAMSHMLGGGAAVT' A
#
# COMPACT_ATOMS: atom_id res chain seq x y z
N MET A 1 -8.64 -9.47 -9.39
CA MET A 1 -8.82 -8.03 -9.64
C MET A 1 -8.49 -7.77 -11.10
N GLY A 2 -9.27 -7.00 -11.84
CA GLY A 2 -8.98 -6.76 -13.27
C GLY A 2 -7.90 -5.69 -13.49
N PRO A 3 -7.17 -5.71 -14.61
CA PRO A 3 -6.05 -4.79 -14.87
C PRO A 3 -6.45 -3.31 -14.93
N ASN A 4 -7.73 -3.01 -15.20
CA ASN A 4 -8.28 -1.64 -15.26
C ASN A 4 -9.02 -1.22 -13.98
N SER A 5 -8.99 -2.03 -12.93
CA SER A 5 -9.69 -1.70 -11.69
C SER A 5 -8.80 -0.88 -10.76
N LEU A 6 -9.38 0.12 -10.11
CA LEU A 6 -8.64 1.02 -9.22
C LEU A 6 -8.11 0.29 -7.99
N LEU A 7 -6.83 0.51 -7.68
CA LEU A 7 -6.17 -0.04 -6.52
C LEU A 7 -6.76 0.46 -5.19
N LYS A 8 -7.54 1.56 -5.20
CA LYS A 8 -8.29 2.08 -4.03
C LYS A 8 -8.90 0.99 -3.16
N HIS A 9 -9.58 0.03 -3.76
CA HIS A 9 -10.29 -1.01 -3.01
C HIS A 9 -9.32 -1.96 -2.30
N VAL A 10 -8.26 -2.40 -2.98
CA VAL A 10 -7.25 -3.29 -2.39
C VAL A 10 -6.50 -2.59 -1.27
N LEU A 11 -6.02 -1.36 -1.51
CA LEU A 11 -5.25 -0.63 -0.51
C LEU A 11 -6.08 -0.32 0.74
N ARG A 12 -7.35 0.09 0.57
CA ARG A 12 -8.25 0.32 1.71
C ARG A 12 -8.61 -0.99 2.40
N ASN A 13 -8.91 -2.04 1.67
CA ASN A 13 -9.28 -3.33 2.26
C ASN A 13 -8.13 -3.91 3.10
N TYR A 14 -6.89 -3.80 2.63
CA TYR A 14 -5.70 -4.13 3.41
C TYR A 14 -5.64 -3.32 4.71
N CYS A 15 -5.83 -2.00 4.64
CA CYS A 15 -5.83 -1.16 5.84
C CYS A 15 -6.94 -1.55 6.83
N THR A 16 -8.16 -1.73 6.34
CA THR A 16 -9.32 -2.14 7.17
C THR A 16 -9.10 -3.48 7.85
N ARG A 17 -8.58 -4.49 7.13
CA ARG A 17 -8.31 -5.82 7.70
C ARG A 17 -7.23 -5.81 8.78
N ASN A 18 -6.27 -4.90 8.67
CA ASN A 18 -5.14 -4.81 9.61
C ASN A 18 -5.34 -3.71 10.67
N SER A 19 -6.52 -3.07 10.73
CA SER A 19 -6.79 -1.93 11.61
C SER A 19 -5.78 -0.79 11.47
N LEU A 20 -5.33 -0.54 10.23
CA LEU A 20 -4.38 0.51 9.88
C LEU A 20 -5.10 1.73 9.30
N LEU A 21 -4.53 2.91 9.51
CA LEU A 21 -4.94 4.12 8.79
C LEU A 21 -4.23 4.18 7.44
N TYR A 22 -5.01 4.38 6.36
CA TYR A 22 -4.46 4.52 5.00
C TYR A 22 -3.41 5.64 4.92
N GLU A 23 -3.63 6.75 5.62
CA GLU A 23 -2.71 7.90 5.65
C GLU A 23 -1.41 7.62 6.42
N SER A 24 -1.44 6.64 7.33
CA SER A 24 -0.27 6.17 8.09
C SER A 24 0.58 5.16 7.31
N LYS A 25 0.14 4.75 6.11
CA LYS A 25 0.80 3.76 5.28
C LYS A 25 1.24 4.33 3.95
N ARG A 26 2.39 3.85 3.47
CA ARG A 26 2.93 4.15 2.15
C ARG A 26 3.04 2.85 1.37
N PHE A 27 2.31 2.79 0.25
CA PHE A 27 2.30 1.63 -0.64
C PHE A 27 3.31 1.83 -1.76
N LEU A 28 4.13 0.81 -2.02
CA LEU A 28 5.18 0.82 -3.03
C LEU A 28 5.07 -0.41 -3.92
N ASP A 29 5.36 -0.22 -5.21
CA ASP A 29 5.55 -1.28 -6.20
C ASP A 29 6.93 -1.08 -6.81
N ASN A 30 7.86 -2.03 -6.63
CA ASN A 30 9.24 -1.90 -7.08
C ASN A 30 9.92 -0.55 -6.70
N GLY A 31 9.55 -0.01 -5.53
CA GLY A 31 10.01 1.31 -5.04
C GLY A 31 9.20 2.52 -5.55
N ASN A 32 8.32 2.36 -6.53
CA ASN A 32 7.43 3.39 -7.04
C ASN A 32 6.21 3.57 -6.16
N ARG A 33 5.77 4.81 -5.96
CA ARG A 33 4.63 5.09 -5.08
C ARG A 33 3.31 4.72 -5.74
N VAL A 34 2.58 3.80 -5.10
CA VAL A 34 1.23 3.41 -5.50
C VAL A 34 0.18 4.36 -4.90
N ARG A 35 -0.76 4.82 -5.73
CA ARG A 35 -1.89 5.69 -5.33
C ARG A 35 -3.22 4.98 -5.56
N GLN A 36 -4.26 5.41 -4.82
CA GLN A 36 -5.60 4.82 -4.93
C GLN A 36 -6.22 4.94 -6.34
N ASN A 37 -5.77 5.91 -7.15
CA ASN A 37 -6.26 6.16 -8.50
C ASN A 37 -5.49 5.37 -9.57
N HIS A 38 -4.39 4.70 -9.24
CA HIS A 38 -3.69 3.84 -10.19
C HIS A 38 -4.45 2.53 -10.40
N THR A 39 -4.27 1.96 -11.58
CA THR A 39 -4.66 0.60 -11.94
C THR A 39 -3.42 -0.31 -11.98
N PRO A 40 -3.58 -1.65 -11.89
CA PRO A 40 -2.48 -2.58 -12.15
C PRO A 40 -1.81 -2.34 -13.50
N ALA A 41 -2.58 -2.02 -14.55
CA ALA A 41 -2.05 -1.72 -15.88
C ALA A 41 -1.16 -0.47 -15.90
N ASP A 42 -1.53 0.60 -15.17
CA ASP A 42 -0.71 1.83 -15.08
C ASP A 42 0.65 1.58 -14.43
N LEU A 43 0.72 0.58 -13.55
CA LEU A 43 1.93 0.18 -12.86
C LEU A 43 2.68 -0.94 -13.56
N GLY A 44 2.12 -1.51 -14.65
CA GLY A 44 2.70 -2.67 -15.33
C GLY A 44 2.74 -3.92 -14.46
N MET A 45 1.83 -4.06 -13.49
CA MET A 45 1.79 -5.22 -12.59
C MET A 45 1.34 -6.48 -13.33
N GLU A 46 2.05 -7.57 -13.10
CA GLU A 46 1.75 -8.91 -13.57
C GLU A 46 1.12 -9.77 -12.47
N ASP A 47 0.57 -10.93 -12.85
CA ASP A 47 0.05 -11.87 -11.87
C ASP A 47 1.22 -12.43 -11.03
N GLY A 48 1.09 -12.32 -9.70
CA GLY A 48 2.16 -12.68 -8.77
C GLY A 48 2.97 -11.51 -8.23
N ASP A 49 2.85 -10.31 -8.80
CA ASP A 49 3.49 -9.11 -8.26
C ASP A 49 2.91 -8.69 -6.91
N ALA A 50 3.75 -8.06 -6.08
CA ALA A 50 3.43 -7.69 -4.71
C ALA A 50 3.59 -6.19 -4.47
N ILE A 51 2.68 -5.62 -3.66
CA ILE A 51 2.75 -4.25 -3.19
C ILE A 51 3.29 -4.24 -1.75
N ASP A 52 4.36 -3.50 -1.52
CA ASP A 52 4.94 -3.30 -0.20
C ASP A 52 4.13 -2.24 0.58
N ALA A 53 3.71 -2.60 1.80
CA ALA A 53 2.98 -1.71 2.70
C ALA A 53 3.89 -1.19 3.83
N MET A 54 4.58 -0.09 3.56
CA MET A 54 5.49 0.55 4.52
C MET A 54 4.70 1.37 5.54
N SER A 55 4.98 1.20 6.83
CA SER A 55 4.51 2.16 7.85
C SER A 55 5.22 3.49 7.67
N HIS A 56 4.48 4.60 7.79
CA HIS A 56 5.10 5.86 8.13
C HIS A 56 5.62 5.71 9.57
N MET A 57 6.93 5.54 9.73
CA MET A 57 7.55 5.47 11.05
C MET A 57 7.38 6.81 11.76
N LEU A 58 6.39 6.90 12.64
CA LEU A 58 6.30 7.92 13.68
C LEU A 58 6.79 7.28 14.97
N GLY A 59 8.10 7.28 15.19
CA GLY A 59 8.69 7.01 16.51
C GLY A 59 9.11 5.56 16.79
N GLY A 60 10.34 5.23 16.40
CA GLY A 60 11.16 4.29 17.15
C GLY A 60 12.22 5.09 17.91
N GLY A 61 12.06 5.26 19.23
CA GLY A 61 13.06 5.96 20.03
C GLY A 61 12.60 6.43 21.41
N ALA A 62 12.26 5.49 22.29
CA ALA A 62 12.68 5.51 23.69
C ALA A 62 12.07 4.29 24.40
N ALA A 63 12.76 3.14 24.32
CA ALA A 63 12.73 2.23 25.45
C ALA A 63 13.45 2.96 26.59
N VAL A 64 12.69 3.66 27.43
CA VAL A 64 13.13 4.08 28.76
C VAL A 64 12.24 3.36 29.77
N THR A 65 12.74 2.23 30.26
CA THR A 65 12.74 1.76 31.65
C THR A 65 13.22 0.32 31.66
#